data_AF-A0A919A951-F1
#
_entry.id   AF-A0A919A951-F1
#
_cell.length_a   1.000
_cell.length_b   1.000
_cell.length_c   1.000
_cell.angle_alpha   90.00
_cell.angle_beta   90.00
_cell.angle_gamma   90.00
#
_symmetry.space_group_name_H-M   'P 1'
#
loop_
_entity.id
_entity.type
_entity.pdbx_description
1 polymer ?
#
loop_
_entity_poly.entity_id
_entity_poly.type
_entity_poly.pdbx_seq_one_letter_code
_entity_poly.pdbx_strand_id
1 'polypeptide(L)'
;MLPAPRPGLILHGEVLAAHKGVLTKALLDCGQDHDVVTLDLTGVSYLSNAALQILVVFAQRLTPPRHLLVRSPRALDLQERLTRRDWNLATLRVVPV
;
A
#
# COMPACT_ATOMS: atom_id res chain seq x y z
N MET A 1 -4.47 11.96 -20.51
CA MET A 1 -3.59 11.14 -19.64
C MET A 1 -3.33 11.95 -18.38
N LEU A 2 -3.87 11.53 -17.23
CA LEU A 2 -3.42 12.08 -15.95
C LEU A 2 -1.94 11.71 -15.79
N PRO A 3 -1.06 12.64 -15.39
CA PRO A 3 0.34 12.30 -15.13
C PRO A 3 0.36 11.16 -14.12
N ALA A 4 1.13 10.11 -14.42
CA ALA A 4 1.29 8.99 -13.49
C ALA A 4 1.76 9.60 -12.15
N PRO A 5 1.00 9.45 -11.05
CA PRO A 5 1.46 9.93 -9.76
C PRO A 5 2.83 9.30 -9.54
N ARG A 6 3.86 10.13 -9.33
CA ARG A 6 5.20 9.62 -9.06
C ARG A 6 5.04 8.66 -7.88
N PRO A 7 5.41 7.37 -8.00
CA PRO A 7 5.23 6.44 -6.91
C PRO A 7 6.07 6.95 -5.74
N GLY A 8 5.41 7.25 -4.62
CA GLY A 8 6.09 7.69 -3.41
C GLY A 8 6.97 6.57 -2.84
N LEU A 9 6.49 5.33 -2.94
CA LEU A 9 7.22 4.12 -2.55
C LEU A 9 7.09 3.05 -3.64
N ILE A 10 8.21 2.49 -4.08
CA ILE A 10 8.25 1.34 -5.00
C ILE A 10 8.89 0.18 -4.25
N LEU A 11 8.24 -0.98 -4.25
CA LEU A 11 8.77 -2.22 -3.68
C LEU A 11 9.02 -3.26 -4.77
N HIS A 12 10.02 -4.11 -4.53
CA HIS A 12 10.40 -5.19 -5.44
C HIS A 12 10.68 -6.48 -4.64
N GLY A 13 10.51 -7.63 -5.29
CA GLY A 13 10.79 -8.94 -4.69
C GLY A 13 9.75 -9.35 -3.65
N GLU A 14 10.21 -9.82 -2.49
CA GLU A 14 9.33 -10.31 -1.43
C GLU A 14 9.24 -9.34 -0.25
N VAL A 15 8.01 -9.00 0.16
CA VAL A 15 7.74 -8.13 1.28
C VAL A 15 7.30 -8.96 2.49
N LEU A 16 8.30 -9.40 3.25
CA LEU A 16 8.17 -10.31 4.38
C LEU A 16 7.90 -9.57 5.70
N ALA A 17 7.52 -10.32 6.75
CA ALA A 17 7.30 -9.76 8.08
C ALA A 17 8.56 -9.11 8.68
N ALA A 18 9.75 -9.60 8.30
CA ALA A 18 11.03 -9.02 8.69
C ALA A 18 11.19 -7.57 8.22
N HIS A 19 10.53 -7.19 7.11
CA HIS A 19 10.61 -5.84 6.55
C HIS A 19 9.67 -4.83 7.23
N LYS A 20 8.93 -5.23 8.27
CA LYS A 20 7.90 -4.39 8.89
C LYS A 20 8.38 -3.01 9.32
N GLY A 21 9.55 -2.93 9.95
CA GLY A 21 10.07 -1.67 10.50
C GLY A 21 10.42 -0.68 9.39
N VAL A 22 11.09 -1.19 8.34
CA VAL A 22 11.49 -0.40 7.18
C VAL A 22 10.25 0.05 6.39
N LEU A 23 9.28 -0.83 6.18
CA LEU A 23 8.03 -0.49 5.50
C LEU A 23 7.23 0.59 6.24
N THR A 24 7.06 0.45 7.55
CA THR A 24 6.35 1.45 8.36
C THR A 24 7.04 2.81 8.28
N LYS A 25 8.38 2.85 8.41
CA LYS A 25 9.13 4.10 8.32
C LYS A 25 8.96 4.76 6.95
N ALA A 26 9.14 3.99 5.87
CA ALA A 26 9.02 4.52 4.51
C ALA A 26 7.61 5.09 4.21
N LEU A 27 6.56 4.45 4.72
CA LEU A 27 5.18 4.96 4.59
C LEU A 27 4.96 6.25 5.37
N LEU A 28 5.50 6.36 6.59
CA LEU A 28 5.40 7.57 7.41
C LEU A 28 6.14 8.74 6.76
N ASP A 29 7.38 8.51 6.32
CA ASP A 29 8.21 9.52 5.67
C ASP A 29 7.50 10.04 4.40
N CYS A 30 6.95 9.14 3.57
CA CYS A 30 6.20 9.52 2.38
C CYS A 30 4.86 10.22 2.68
N GLY A 31 4.23 9.90 3.81
CA GLY A 31 2.91 10.43 4.19
C GLY A 31 2.93 11.85 4.77
N GLN A 32 4.10 12.41 5.08
CA GLN A 32 4.21 13.79 5.59
C GLN A 32 4.03 14.82 4.48
N ASP A 33 4.49 14.51 3.26
CA ASP A 33 4.63 15.50 2.18
C ASP A 33 3.49 15.45 1.15
N HIS A 34 2.61 14.44 1.22
CA HIS A 34 1.63 14.17 0.17
C HIS A 34 0.26 13.74 0.72
N ASP A 35 -0.80 14.28 0.13
CA ASP A 35 -2.16 13.81 0.42
C ASP A 35 -2.41 12.41 -0.16
N VAL A 36 -1.71 12.03 -1.23
CA VAL A 36 -1.80 10.70 -1.83
C VAL A 36 -0.47 9.98 -1.71
N VAL A 37 -0.41 8.98 -0.85
CA VAL A 37 0.74 8.09 -0.75
C VAL A 37 0.56 6.98 -1.77
N THR A 38 1.43 6.93 -2.79
CA THR A 38 1.38 5.88 -3.81
C THR A 38 2.40 4.80 -3.50
N LEU A 39 1.93 3.56 -3.35
CA LEU A 39 2.74 2.37 -3.19
C LEU A 39 2.65 1.50 -4.44
N ASP A 40 3.77 1.32 -5.13
CA ASP A 40 3.88 0.47 -6.31
C ASP A 40 4.42 -0.92 -5.93
N LEU A 41 3.59 -1.94 -6.10
CA LEU A 41 3.91 -3.35 -5.86
C LEU A 41 4.08 -4.13 -7.17
N THR A 42 4.19 -3.48 -8.33
CA THR A 42 4.29 -4.17 -9.63
C THR A 42 5.46 -5.16 -9.68
N GLY A 43 6.57 -4.84 -9.02
CA GLY A 43 7.74 -5.72 -8.92
C GLY A 43 7.72 -6.71 -7.77
N VAL A 44 6.62 -6.82 -7.01
CA VAL A 44 6.51 -7.68 -5.82
C VAL A 44 5.90 -9.03 -6.19
N SER A 45 6.63 -10.10 -5.94
CA SER A 45 6.17 -11.48 -6.14
C SER A 45 5.37 -12.01 -4.95
N TYR A 46 5.61 -11.46 -3.75
CA TYR A 46 4.95 -11.90 -2.52
C TYR A 46 4.81 -10.78 -1.50
N LEU A 47 3.61 -10.64 -0.91
CA LEU A 47 3.31 -9.71 0.18
C LEU A 47 2.77 -10.47 1.38
N SER A 48 3.53 -10.54 2.47
CA SER A 48 3.11 -11.22 3.69
C SER A 48 1.87 -10.59 4.34
N ASN A 49 1.14 -11.35 5.17
CA ASN A 49 0.00 -10.79 5.90
C ASN A 49 0.41 -9.72 6.92
N ALA A 50 1.61 -9.83 7.50
CA ALA A 50 2.16 -8.81 8.38
C ALA A 50 2.40 -7.49 7.63
N ALA A 51 2.95 -7.54 6.42
CA ALA A 51 3.13 -6.36 5.58
C ALA A 51 1.78 -5.76 5.15
N LEU A 52 0.80 -6.60 4.78
CA LEU A 52 -0.56 -6.15 4.48
C LEU A 52 -1.19 -5.41 5.68
N GLN A 53 -1.05 -5.95 6.89
CA GLN A 53 -1.53 -5.31 8.11
C GLN A 53 -0.94 -3.91 8.30
N ILE A 54 0.34 -3.70 7.96
CA ILE A 54 0.97 -2.38 8.05
C ILE A 54 0.31 -1.39 7.10
N LEU A 55 -0.01 -1.80 5.86
CA LEU A 55 -0.70 -0.94 4.90
C LEU A 55 -2.07 -0.52 5.43
N VAL A 56 -2.80 -1.46 6.01
CA VAL A 56 -4.13 -1.22 6.61
C VAL A 56 -4.03 -0.30 7.81
N VAL A 57 -3.13 -0.58 8.75
CA VAL A 57 -2.90 0.27 9.94
C VAL A 57 -2.48 1.68 9.54
N PHE A 58 -1.64 1.81 8.51
CA PHE A 58 -1.26 3.11 7.98
C PHE A 58 -2.48 3.84 7.40
N ALA A 59 -3.26 3.18 6.54
CA ALA A 59 -4.46 3.78 5.95
C ALA A 59 -5.52 4.16 6.99
N GLN A 60 -5.69 3.39 8.06
CA GLN A 60 -6.60 3.73 9.18
C GLN A 60 -6.23 5.02 9.89
N ARG A 61 -4.95 5.42 9.86
CA ARG A 61 -4.47 6.66 10.48
C ARG A 61 -4.58 7.86 9.56
N LEU A 62 -4.91 7.66 8.29
CA LEU A 62 -5.15 8.74 7.35
C LEU A 62 -6.56 9.30 7.55
N THR A 63 -6.70 10.62 7.38
CA THR A 63 -7.99 11.29 7.34
C THR A 63 -8.20 11.86 5.94
N PRO A 64 -9.37 11.66 5.31
CA PRO A 64 -9.69 12.27 4.02
C PRO A 64 -9.39 13.79 4.00
N PRO A 65 -8.86 14.33 2.89
CA PRO A 65 -8.72 13.69 1.57
C PRO A 65 -7.53 12.72 1.46
N ARG A 66 -6.74 12.54 2.52
CA ARG A 66 -5.53 11.72 2.47
C ARG A 66 -5.84 10.23 2.29
N HIS A 67 -5.11 9.56 1.40
CA HIS A 67 -5.29 8.14 1.14
C HIS A 67 -4.01 7.45 0.65
N LEU A 68 -3.95 6.14 0.89
CA LEU A 68 -2.96 5.21 0.36
C LEU A 68 -3.51 4.59 -0.93
N LEU A 69 -2.79 4.81 -2.04
CA LEU A 69 -3.04 4.20 -3.33
C LEU A 69 -2.04 3.08 -3.57
N VAL A 70 -2.51 1.84 -3.66
CA VAL A 70 -1.67 0.67 -3.87
C VAL A 70 -1.86 0.16 -5.30
N ARG A 71 -0.82 0.24 -6.12
CA ARG A 71 -0.76 -0.43 -7.42
C ARG A 71 -0.29 -1.86 -7.18
N SER A 72 -1.15 -2.84 -7.47
CA SER A 72 -0.87 -4.24 -7.16
C SER A 72 -1.07 -5.13 -8.38
N PRO A 73 -0.12 -6.01 -8.71
CA PRO A 73 -0.36 -7.06 -9.70
C PRO A 73 -1.47 -7.98 -9.20
N ARG A 74 -2.27 -8.49 -10.13
CA ARG A 74 -3.40 -9.39 -9.81
C ARG A 74 -2.96 -10.62 -9.02
N ALA A 75 -1.77 -11.14 -9.29
CA ALA A 75 -1.20 -12.32 -8.61
C ALA A 75 -1.04 -12.18 -7.08
N LEU A 76 -1.10 -10.97 -6.52
CA LEU A 76 -1.07 -10.75 -5.07
C LEU A 76 -2.45 -10.84 -4.40
N ASP A 77 -3.53 -10.92 -5.20
CA ASP A 77 -4.93 -10.99 -4.77
C ASP A 77 -5.30 -9.96 -3.70
N LEU A 78 -4.70 -8.77 -3.77
CA LEU A 78 -4.71 -7.80 -2.66
C LEU A 78 -6.14 -7.36 -2.31
N GLN A 79 -6.96 -7.06 -3.32
CA GLN A 79 -8.35 -6.68 -3.11
C GLN A 79 -9.14 -7.79 -2.41
N GLU A 80 -8.97 -9.05 -2.83
CA GLU A 80 -9.66 -10.16 -2.21
C GLU A 80 -9.18 -10.39 -0.77
N ARG A 81 -7.88 -10.27 -0.52
CA ARG A 81 -7.30 -10.41 0.83
C ARG A 81 -7.80 -9.34 1.79
N LEU A 82 -8.06 -8.11 1.31
CA LEU A 82 -8.67 -7.03 2.08
C LEU A 82 -10.15 -7.31 2.34
N THR A 83 -10.90 -7.68 1.31
CA THR A 83 -12.34 -8.00 1.43
C THR A 83 -12.58 -9.14 2.42
N ARG A 84 -11.82 -10.24 2.35
CA ARG A 84 -11.97 -11.40 3.28
C ARG A 84 -11.71 -11.04 4.75
N ARG A 85 -11.15 -9.87 5.06
CA ARG A 85 -10.83 -9.41 6.41
C ARG A 85 -11.63 -8.17 6.82
N ASP A 86 -12.60 -7.76 6.00
CA ASP A 86 -13.38 -6.53 6.18
C ASP A 86 -12.51 -5.26 6.29
N TRP A 87 -11.35 -5.25 5.61
CA TRP A 87 -10.41 -4.12 5.59
C TRP A 87 -10.65 -3.15 4.45
N ASN A 88 -11.92 -2.91 4.11
CA ASN A 88 -12.34 -1.96 3.09
C ASN A 88 -12.39 -0.55 3.67
N LEU A 89 -11.25 0.16 3.61
CA LEU A 89 -11.11 1.51 4.14
C LEU A 89 -11.28 2.55 3.03
N ALA A 90 -11.99 3.65 3.31
CA ALA A 90 -12.13 4.77 2.37
C ALA A 90 -10.77 5.41 1.99
N THR A 91 -9.78 5.27 2.86
CA THR A 91 -8.41 5.77 2.74
C THR A 91 -7.44 4.75 2.16
N LEU A 92 -7.89 3.55 1.76
CA LEU A 92 -7.08 2.53 1.09
C LEU A 92 -7.70 2.19 -0.27
N ARG A 93 -6.97 2.44 -1.34
CA ARG A 93 -7.42 2.16 -2.71
C ARG A 93 -6.46 1.20 -3.38
N VAL A 94 -6.96 0.11 -3.92
CA VAL A 94 -6.16 -0.84 -4.71
C VAL A 94 -6.47 -0.63 -6.19
N VAL A 95 -5.42 -0.46 -6.98
CA VAL A 95 -5.50 -0.39 -8.44
C VAL A 95 -4.78 -1.60 -9.02
N PRO A 96 -5.47 -2.47 -9.77
CA PRO A 96 -4.82 -3.57 -10.45
C PRO A 96 -3.92 -3.05 -11.57
N VAL A 97 -2.74 -3.63 -11.70
CA VAL A 97 -1.77 -3.40 -12.79
C VAL A 97 -1.40 -4.69 -13.49
#